data_AF-A0A7M3YYJ5-F1
#
_entry.id   AF-A0A7M3YYJ5-F1
#
_cell.length_a   1.000
_cell.length_b   1.000
_cell.length_c   1.000
_cell.angle_alpha   90.00
_cell.angle_beta   90.00
_cell.angle_gamma   90.00
#
_symmetry.space_group_name_H-M   'P 1'
#
loop_
_entity.id
_entity.type
_entity.pdbx_description
1 polymer ?
#
loop_
_entity_poly.entity_id
_entity_poly.type
_entity_poly.pdbx_seq_one_letter_code
_entity_poly.pdbx_strand_id
1 'polypeptide(L)'
;MDSDREQRMEALRARVKAKKEASLAGEPEEELVVSTAEIEAATTEAENDWYAMIDRDADRWRNLAAALIFIGSLLGMISGALILQGNPAELLNTSFFAESDTVDISGTALEDVDGNGVENVSVELLDATSKAVLQTTSTDAFGYFLMSNVQQEVHVIVFSKEG
;
A
#
# COMPACT_ATOMS: atom_id res chain seq x y z
N MET A 1 50.95 9.21 34.00
CA MET A 1 50.32 9.31 32.66
C MET A 1 51.23 8.78 31.55
N ASP A 2 52.57 8.86 31.66
CA ASP A 2 53.49 8.32 30.63
C ASP A 2 53.73 6.79 30.70
N SER A 3 53.70 6.19 31.90
CA SER A 3 53.97 4.76 32.11
C SER A 3 53.02 3.82 31.35
N ASP A 4 51.74 4.17 31.25
CA ASP A 4 50.71 3.30 30.64
C ASP A 4 50.77 3.30 29.11
N ARG A 5 51.25 4.38 28.51
CA ARG A 5 51.44 4.47 27.05
C ARG A 5 52.63 3.65 26.61
N GLU A 6 53.71 3.67 27.39
CA GLU A 6 54.92 2.93 27.10
C GLU A 6 54.69 1.42 27.17
N GLN A 7 53.98 0.94 28.20
CA GLN A 7 53.60 -0.47 28.33
C GLN A 7 52.71 -0.97 27.17
N ARG A 8 51.77 -0.14 26.69
CA ARG A 8 50.92 -0.49 25.53
C ARG A 8 51.72 -0.57 24.23
N MET A 9 52.67 0.34 24.02
CA MET A 9 53.51 0.35 22.82
C MET A 9 54.47 -0.84 22.80
N GLU A 10 54.99 -1.24 23.96
CA GLU A 10 55.86 -2.41 24.09
C GLU A 10 55.09 -3.71 23.81
N ALA A 11 53.86 -3.84 24.33
CA ALA A 11 52.98 -4.96 24.03
C ALA A 11 52.60 -5.07 22.54
N LEU A 12 52.39 -3.93 21.86
CA LEU A 12 52.14 -3.88 20.42
C LEU A 12 53.37 -4.30 19.62
N ARG A 13 54.56 -3.82 19.98
CA ARG A 13 55.83 -4.20 19.31
C ARG A 13 56.11 -5.69 19.46
N ALA A 14 55.88 -6.25 20.64
CA ALA A 14 56.04 -7.70 20.87
C ALA A 14 55.08 -8.51 19.99
N ARG A 15 53.82 -8.11 19.87
CA ARG A 15 52.84 -8.79 18.99
C ARG A 15 53.17 -8.68 17.51
N VAL A 16 53.58 -7.52 17.03
CA VAL A 16 53.97 -7.34 15.62
C VAL A 16 55.23 -8.14 15.31
N LYS A 17 56.20 -8.17 16.23
CA LYS A 17 57.42 -8.98 16.07
C LYS A 17 57.10 -10.47 16.05
N ALA A 18 56.26 -10.96 16.96
CA ALA A 18 55.82 -12.36 16.95
C ALA A 18 55.03 -12.71 15.69
N LYS A 19 54.18 -11.80 15.17
CA LYS A 19 53.45 -12.02 13.91
C LYS A 19 54.40 -12.04 12.71
N LYS A 20 55.39 -11.16 12.69
CA LYS A 20 56.41 -11.11 11.63
C LYS A 20 57.31 -12.34 11.66
N GLU A 21 57.72 -12.79 12.84
CA GLU A 21 58.51 -14.02 13.02
C GLU A 21 57.68 -15.27 12.69
N ALA A 22 56.39 -15.31 13.01
CA ALA A 22 55.50 -16.39 12.57
C ALA A 22 55.30 -16.41 11.05
N SER A 23 55.19 -15.24 10.40
CA SER A 23 55.18 -15.12 8.93
C SER A 23 56.54 -15.44 8.29
N LEU A 24 57.65 -15.34 9.03
CA LEU A 24 59.01 -15.66 8.56
C LEU A 24 59.42 -17.12 8.88
N ALA A 25 58.76 -17.77 9.84
CA ALA A 25 59.01 -19.14 10.28
C ALA A 25 58.03 -20.16 9.66
N GLY A 26 57.04 -19.70 8.89
CA GLY A 26 56.32 -20.54 7.94
C GLY A 26 57.21 -20.85 6.73
N GLU A 27 57.15 -22.08 6.26
CA GLU A 27 57.85 -22.59 5.06
C GLU A 27 57.77 -21.62 3.86
N PRO A 28 58.74 -21.65 2.92
CA PRO A 28 58.75 -20.72 1.79
C PRO A 28 57.39 -20.79 1.09
N GLU A 29 56.64 -19.69 1.13
CA GLU A 29 55.43 -19.58 0.33
C GLU A 29 55.85 -19.86 -1.11
N GLU A 30 55.29 -20.92 -1.71
CA GLU A 30 55.44 -21.14 -3.15
C GLU A 30 55.12 -19.81 -3.83
N GLU A 31 56.09 -19.31 -4.59
CA GLU A 31 55.93 -18.11 -5.38
C GLU A 31 54.60 -18.24 -6.13
N LEU A 32 53.67 -17.31 -5.87
CA LEU A 32 52.39 -17.22 -6.58
C LEU A 32 52.69 -16.94 -8.06
N VAL A 33 53.04 -18.00 -8.80
CA VAL A 33 53.18 -17.97 -10.25
C VAL A 33 51.78 -17.92 -10.82
N VAL A 34 51.26 -16.70 -10.92
CA VAL A 34 50.04 -16.42 -11.65
C VAL A 34 50.33 -16.76 -13.12
N SER A 35 49.86 -17.94 -13.54
CA SER A 35 50.04 -18.39 -14.91
C SER A 35 49.22 -17.50 -15.84
N THR A 36 49.79 -17.10 -16.98
CA THR A 36 49.08 -16.25 -17.96
C THR A 36 47.77 -16.90 -18.44
N ALA A 37 47.72 -18.23 -18.48
CA ALA A 37 46.53 -19.00 -18.82
C ALA A 37 45.39 -18.82 -17.80
N GLU A 38 45.70 -18.71 -16.51
CA GLU A 38 44.70 -18.49 -15.45
C GLU A 38 44.18 -17.05 -15.46
N ILE A 39 45.03 -16.08 -15.82
CA ILE A 39 44.60 -14.68 -16.06
C ILE A 39 43.66 -14.61 -17.26
N GLU A 40 44.02 -15.25 -18.38
CA GLU A 40 43.19 -15.27 -19.60
C GLU A 40 41.84 -15.96 -19.36
N ALA A 41 41.82 -17.07 -18.62
CA ALA A 41 40.57 -17.73 -18.21
C ALA A 41 39.72 -16.82 -17.31
N ALA A 42 40.32 -16.21 -16.28
CA ALA A 42 39.61 -15.32 -15.36
C ALA A 42 39.11 -14.03 -16.05
N THR A 43 39.87 -13.46 -16.98
CA THR A 43 39.44 -12.28 -17.77
C THR A 43 38.32 -12.63 -18.73
N THR A 44 38.37 -13.78 -19.40
CA THR A 44 37.31 -14.25 -20.30
C THR A 44 36.02 -14.56 -19.55
N GLU A 45 36.09 -15.20 -18.38
CA GLU A 45 34.91 -15.45 -17.54
C GLU A 45 34.30 -14.15 -17.00
N ALA A 46 35.12 -13.21 -16.53
CA ALA A 46 34.65 -11.91 -16.05
C ALA A 46 34.02 -11.05 -17.16
N GLU A 47 34.57 -11.09 -18.37
CA GLU A 47 34.02 -10.38 -19.53
C GLU A 47 32.66 -10.95 -19.93
N ASN A 48 32.51 -12.28 -19.96
CA ASN A 48 31.23 -12.94 -20.26
C ASN A 48 30.15 -12.66 -19.19
N ASP A 49 30.52 -12.65 -17.91
CA ASP A 49 29.59 -12.32 -16.81
C ASP A 49 29.15 -10.85 -16.88
N TRP A 50 30.07 -9.94 -17.23
CA TRP A 50 29.77 -8.52 -17.45
C TRP A 50 28.76 -8.32 -18.59
N TYR A 51 28.90 -9.05 -19.70
CA TYR A 51 27.95 -9.01 -20.81
C TYR A 51 26.58 -9.59 -20.43
N ALA A 52 26.53 -10.73 -19.73
CA ALA A 52 25.29 -11.34 -19.26
C ALA A 52 24.55 -10.45 -18.24
N MET A 53 25.28 -9.70 -17.42
CA MET A 53 24.71 -8.76 -16.44
C MET A 53 24.10 -7.52 -17.11
N ILE A 54 24.74 -7.00 -18.17
CA ILE A 54 24.23 -5.89 -18.99
C ILE A 54 22.91 -6.26 -19.69
N ASP A 55 22.82 -7.46 -20.26
CA ASP A 55 21.61 -7.91 -20.96
C ASP A 55 20.42 -8.09 -20.02
N ARG A 56 20.66 -8.60 -18.80
CA ARG A 56 19.62 -8.73 -17.77
C ARG A 56 19.07 -7.37 -17.34
N ASP A 57 19.93 -6.35 -17.26
CA ASP A 57 19.49 -5.00 -16.96
C ASP A 57 18.70 -4.40 -18.13
N ALA A 58 19.14 -4.60 -19.37
CA ALA A 58 18.42 -4.13 -20.56
C ALA A 58 16.98 -4.66 -20.63
N ASP A 59 16.75 -5.95 -20.35
CA ASP A 59 15.41 -6.53 -20.36
C ASP A 59 14.53 -6.03 -19.22
N ARG A 60 15.11 -5.79 -18.03
CA ARG A 60 14.39 -5.17 -16.91
C ARG A 60 13.97 -3.74 -17.23
N TRP A 61 14.84 -2.96 -17.86
CA TRP A 61 14.52 -1.60 -18.31
C TRP A 61 13.49 -1.60 -19.45
N ARG A 62 13.53 -2.57 -20.37
CA ARG A 62 12.53 -2.72 -21.44
C ARG A 62 11.16 -3.11 -20.89
N ASN A 63 11.10 -4.04 -19.93
CA ASN A 63 9.84 -4.42 -19.29
C ASN A 63 9.24 -3.27 -18.48
N LEU A 64 10.08 -2.49 -17.79
CA LEU A 64 9.65 -1.29 -17.08
C LEU A 64 9.14 -0.22 -18.06
N ALA A 65 9.84 0.01 -19.17
CA ALA A 65 9.39 0.91 -20.22
C ALA A 65 8.05 0.45 -20.83
N ALA A 66 7.89 -0.85 -21.11
CA ALA A 66 6.65 -1.42 -21.63
C ALA A 66 5.48 -1.23 -20.65
N ALA A 67 5.70 -1.45 -19.35
CA ALA A 67 4.69 -1.22 -18.32
C ALA A 67 4.29 0.27 -18.23
N LEU A 68 5.26 1.19 -18.28
CA LEU A 68 4.99 2.63 -18.25
C LEU A 68 4.24 3.11 -19.50
N ILE A 69 4.59 2.59 -20.69
CA ILE A 69 3.86 2.88 -21.93
C ILE A 69 2.43 2.34 -21.86
N PHE A 70 2.24 1.13 -21.34
CA PHE A 70 0.92 0.53 -21.18
C PHE A 70 0.03 1.36 -20.24
N ILE A 71 0.56 1.74 -19.08
CA ILE A 71 -0.14 2.60 -18.11
C ILE A 71 -0.44 3.97 -18.73
N GLY A 72 0.53 4.57 -19.42
CA GLY A 72 0.36 5.88 -20.08
C GLY A 72 -0.68 5.86 -21.20
N SER A 73 -0.72 4.78 -22.00
CA SER A 73 -1.73 4.59 -23.04
C SER A 73 -3.14 4.46 -22.45
N LEU A 74 -3.28 3.67 -21.38
CA LEU A 74 -4.55 3.52 -20.67
C LEU A 74 -5.02 4.85 -20.09
N LEU A 75 -4.13 5.58 -19.40
CA LEU A 75 -4.44 6.92 -18.86
C LEU A 75 -4.80 7.92 -19.96
N GLY A 76 -4.09 7.89 -21.09
CA GLY A 76 -4.33 8.75 -22.23
C GLY A 76 -5.68 8.49 -22.90
N MET A 77 -6.07 7.21 -23.05
CA MET A 77 -7.40 6.85 -23.57
C MET A 77 -8.51 7.30 -22.63
N ILE A 78 -8.35 7.09 -21.32
CA ILE A 78 -9.31 7.53 -20.31
C ILE A 78 -9.42 9.06 -20.31
N SER A 79 -8.29 9.77 -20.32
CA SER A 79 -8.26 11.23 -20.39
C SER A 79 -8.84 11.77 -21.70
N GLY A 80 -8.62 11.07 -22.82
CA GLY A 80 -9.21 11.43 -24.11
C GLY A 80 -10.74 11.27 -24.10
N ALA A 81 -11.23 10.17 -23.52
CA ALA A 81 -12.66 9.95 -23.32
C ALA A 81 -13.28 11.03 -22.40
N LEU A 82 -12.59 11.39 -21.31
CA LEU A 82 -13.00 12.45 -20.38
C LEU A 82 -13.16 13.82 -21.06
N ILE A 83 -12.22 14.19 -21.91
CA ILE A 83 -12.28 15.45 -22.67
C ILE A 83 -13.47 15.44 -23.64
N LEU A 84 -13.77 14.29 -24.25
CA LEU A 84 -14.89 14.16 -25.19
C LEU A 84 -16.26 14.15 -24.49
N GLN A 85 -16.35 13.55 -23.30
CA GLN A 85 -17.60 13.40 -22.55
C GLN A 85 -17.91 14.61 -21.66
N GLY A 86 -16.91 15.45 -21.36
CA GLY A 86 -17.08 16.75 -20.67
C GLY A 86 -17.51 16.67 -19.20
N ASN A 87 -17.73 15.46 -18.67
CA ASN A 87 -18.15 15.22 -17.29
C ASN A 87 -17.30 14.13 -16.62
N PRO A 88 -16.28 14.50 -15.82
CA PRO A 88 -15.37 13.53 -15.19
C PRO A 88 -15.99 12.73 -14.03
N ALA A 89 -17.18 13.12 -13.55
CA ALA A 89 -17.82 12.45 -12.43
C ALA A 89 -18.35 11.04 -12.77
N GLU A 90 -18.71 10.76 -14.03
CA GLU A 90 -19.28 9.46 -14.41
C GLU A 90 -18.26 8.31 -14.33
N LEU A 91 -16.97 8.58 -14.52
CA LEU A 91 -15.93 7.55 -14.39
C LEU A 91 -15.59 7.22 -12.93
N LEU A 92 -15.71 8.19 -12.03
CA LEU A 92 -15.54 7.97 -10.58
C LEU A 92 -16.74 7.22 -9.99
N ASN A 93 -17.90 7.33 -10.62
CA ASN A 93 -19.09 6.57 -10.23
C ASN A 93 -19.20 5.19 -10.93
N THR A 94 -18.17 4.81 -11.72
CA THR A 94 -18.07 3.42 -12.17
C THR A 94 -17.67 2.56 -10.97
N SER A 95 -18.27 1.38 -10.87
CA SER A 95 -18.21 0.44 -9.74
C SER A 95 -16.80 0.06 -9.24
N PHE A 96 -15.74 0.50 -9.92
CA PHE A 96 -14.33 0.40 -9.51
C PHE A 96 -13.93 1.45 -8.47
N PHE A 97 -14.59 2.61 -8.44
CA PHE A 97 -14.34 3.72 -7.50
C PHE A 97 -15.59 4.13 -6.71
N ALA A 98 -16.73 3.46 -6.93
CA ALA A 98 -17.92 3.62 -6.13
C ALA A 98 -17.64 3.14 -4.69
N GLU A 99 -17.07 4.03 -3.89
CA GLU A 99 -17.23 4.00 -2.44
C GLU A 99 -18.73 3.84 -2.20
N SER A 100 -19.12 2.85 -1.39
CA SER A 100 -20.53 2.65 -1.07
C SER A 100 -20.99 3.90 -0.33
N ASP A 101 -21.60 4.85 -1.05
CA ASP A 101 -22.13 6.09 -0.51
C ASP A 101 -23.35 5.72 0.35
N THR A 102 -23.05 5.36 1.59
CA THR A 102 -24.03 5.09 2.63
C THR A 102 -24.18 6.35 3.46
N VAL A 103 -25.42 6.74 3.71
CA VAL A 103 -25.77 7.91 4.51
C VAL A 103 -26.52 7.49 5.76
N ASP A 104 -26.49 8.34 6.78
CA ASP A 104 -27.30 8.16 7.98
C ASP A 104 -28.57 9.01 7.87
N ILE A 105 -29.72 8.41 8.16
CA ILE A 105 -31.03 9.08 8.20
C ILE A 105 -31.45 9.23 9.65
N SER A 106 -31.73 10.46 10.07
CA SER A 106 -32.27 10.74 11.41
C SER A 106 -33.48 11.65 11.34
N GLY A 107 -34.33 11.58 12.36
CA GLY A 107 -35.51 12.43 12.47
C GLY A 107 -36.17 12.32 13.83
N THR A 108 -37.28 13.04 14.00
CA THR A 108 -38.05 13.07 15.24
C THR A 108 -39.53 12.89 14.93
N ALA A 109 -40.19 11.97 15.62
CA ALA A 109 -41.65 11.85 15.63
C ALA A 109 -42.22 12.75 16.73
N LEU A 110 -43.10 13.67 16.35
CA LEU A 110 -43.74 14.63 17.24
C LEU A 110 -45.25 14.44 17.24
N GLU A 111 -45.88 14.70 18.37
CA GLU A 111 -47.33 14.78 18.49
C GLU A 111 -47.86 16.09 17.88
N ASP A 112 -49.00 16.01 17.19
CA ASP A 112 -49.59 17.14 16.46
C ASP A 112 -50.03 18.28 17.39
N VAL A 113 -50.54 17.95 18.58
CA VAL A 113 -51.18 18.92 19.48
C VAL A 113 -50.15 19.68 20.31
N ASP A 114 -49.33 18.94 21.06
CA ASP A 114 -48.41 19.52 22.05
C ASP A 114 -46.96 19.59 21.54
N GLY A 115 -46.65 18.99 20.38
CA GLY A 115 -45.29 18.93 19.83
C GLY A 115 -44.35 18.07 20.67
N ASN A 116 -44.87 17.22 21.55
CA ASN A 116 -44.06 16.34 22.38
C ASN A 116 -43.51 15.17 21.55
N GLY A 117 -42.31 14.72 21.90
CA GLY A 117 -41.70 13.53 21.31
C GLY A 117 -42.53 12.28 21.56
N VAL A 118 -42.74 11.48 20.52
CA VAL A 118 -43.54 10.26 20.61
C VAL A 118 -42.62 9.04 20.66
N GLU A 119 -42.60 8.36 21.80
CA GLU A 119 -41.86 7.11 21.99
C GLU A 119 -42.54 5.91 21.31
N ASN A 120 -41.73 4.91 20.94
CA ASN A 120 -42.16 3.61 20.43
C ASN A 120 -42.95 3.67 19.11
N VAL A 121 -42.68 4.67 18.26
CA VAL A 121 -43.12 4.67 16.87
C VAL A 121 -42.18 3.76 16.09
N SER A 122 -42.72 2.74 15.42
CA SER A 122 -41.98 1.90 14.49
C SER A 122 -41.71 2.67 13.20
N VAL A 123 -40.45 2.68 12.77
CA VAL A 123 -39.96 3.34 11.57
C VAL A 123 -39.33 2.28 10.69
N GLU A 124 -39.94 2.03 9.54
CA GLU A 124 -39.49 1.04 8.57
C GLU A 124 -38.96 1.74 7.33
N LEU A 125 -37.76 1.34 6.89
CA LEU A 125 -37.17 1.72 5.61
C LEU A 125 -37.44 0.62 4.59
N LEU A 126 -38.13 0.98 3.51
CA LEU A 126 -38.51 0.07 2.44
C LEU A 126 -37.80 0.44 1.14
N ASP A 127 -37.47 -0.58 0.35
CA ASP A 127 -37.04 -0.41 -1.04
C ASP A 127 -38.18 0.19 -1.88
N ALA A 128 -37.88 1.19 -2.71
CA ALA A 128 -38.92 1.91 -3.44
C ALA A 128 -39.66 1.05 -4.47
N THR A 129 -38.98 0.07 -5.07
CA THR A 129 -39.52 -0.75 -6.17
C THR A 129 -40.24 -1.99 -5.64
N SER A 130 -39.54 -2.79 -4.83
CA SER A 130 -40.00 -4.08 -4.32
C SER A 130 -40.87 -3.97 -3.07
N LYS A 131 -40.82 -2.81 -2.38
CA LYS A 131 -41.45 -2.61 -1.05
C LYS A 131 -40.95 -3.59 0.01
N ALA A 132 -39.78 -4.20 -0.20
CA ALA A 132 -39.14 -5.03 0.82
C ALA A 132 -38.65 -4.14 1.97
N VAL A 133 -38.83 -4.60 3.22
CA VAL A 133 -38.28 -3.94 4.40
C VAL A 133 -36.77 -4.17 4.43
N LEU A 134 -36.00 -3.09 4.40
CA LEU A 134 -34.54 -3.11 4.46
C LEU A 134 -34.04 -2.94 5.90
N GLN A 135 -34.70 -2.05 6.66
CA GLN A 135 -34.32 -1.74 8.03
C GLN A 135 -35.55 -1.32 8.84
N THR A 136 -35.52 -1.61 10.14
CA THR A 136 -36.54 -1.18 11.10
C THR A 136 -35.86 -0.58 12.31
N THR A 137 -36.38 0.54 12.80
CA THR A 137 -35.97 1.19 14.05
C THR A 137 -37.19 1.69 14.79
N SER A 138 -37.04 2.10 16.05
CA SER A 138 -38.12 2.65 16.86
C SER A 138 -37.70 3.98 17.48
N THR A 139 -38.64 4.90 17.66
CA THR A 139 -38.34 6.19 18.30
C THR A 139 -38.11 6.06 19.80
N ASP A 140 -37.18 6.87 20.32
CA ASP A 140 -36.86 6.94 21.76
C ASP A 140 -37.87 7.79 22.56
N ALA A 141 -37.62 7.96 23.87
CA ALA A 141 -38.49 8.73 24.78
C ALA A 141 -38.69 10.20 24.39
N PHE A 142 -37.83 10.75 23.52
CA PHE A 142 -37.92 12.10 22.98
C PHE A 142 -38.39 12.12 21.52
N GLY A 143 -38.79 10.97 20.97
CA GLY A 143 -39.26 10.82 19.61
C GLY A 143 -38.16 10.68 18.56
N TYR A 144 -36.88 10.64 18.93
CA TYR A 144 -35.78 10.55 17.96
C TYR A 144 -35.61 9.14 17.41
N PHE A 145 -35.26 9.04 16.12
CA PHE A 145 -34.82 7.80 15.48
C PHE A 145 -33.56 8.04 14.64
N LEU A 146 -32.79 6.97 14.45
CA LEU A 146 -31.59 6.93 13.62
C LEU A 146 -31.57 5.61 12.83
N MET A 147 -31.32 5.71 11.52
CA MET A 147 -31.05 4.61 10.61
C MET A 147 -29.68 4.86 9.98
N SER A 148 -28.69 4.09 10.42
CA SER A 148 -27.33 4.23 9.92
C SER A 148 -27.08 3.38 8.69
N ASN A 149 -26.10 3.78 7.89
CA ASN A 149 -25.57 2.99 6.78
C ASN A 149 -26.62 2.67 5.69
N VAL A 150 -27.47 3.65 5.37
CA VAL A 150 -28.50 3.53 4.34
C VAL A 150 -27.89 3.84 2.97
N GLN A 151 -28.08 2.96 1.99
CA GLN A 151 -27.58 3.18 0.64
C GLN A 151 -28.22 4.43 0.01
N GLN A 152 -27.45 5.21 -0.77
CA GLN A 152 -27.94 6.40 -1.46
C GLN A 152 -28.83 6.03 -2.67
N GLU A 153 -30.01 5.51 -2.38
CA GLU A 153 -31.04 5.17 -3.38
C GLU A 153 -32.40 5.73 -2.96
N VAL A 154 -33.40 5.59 -3.83
CA VAL A 154 -34.78 5.99 -3.50
C VAL A 154 -35.39 4.96 -2.57
N HIS A 155 -35.79 5.42 -1.39
CA HIS A 155 -36.42 4.60 -0.36
C HIS A 155 -37.77 5.17 0.05
N VAL A 156 -38.62 4.32 0.65
CA VAL A 156 -39.87 4.73 1.29
C VAL A 156 -39.73 4.52 2.78
N ILE A 157 -40.03 5.55 3.58
CA ILE A 157 -40.07 5.44 5.04
C ILE A 157 -41.53 5.35 5.47
N VAL A 158 -41.85 4.34 6.26
CA VAL A 158 -43.19 4.13 6.83
C VAL A 158 -43.10 4.28 8.34
N PHE A 159 -43.93 5.14 8.89
CA PHE A 159 -44.12 5.30 10.33
C PHE A 159 -45.39 4.58 10.73
N SER A 160 -45.29 3.66 11.69
CA SER A 160 -46.45 2.98 12.28
C SER A 160 -46.35 3.05 13.80
N LYS A 161 -47.49 3.27 14.44
CA LYS A 161 -47.60 3.23 15.90
C LYS A 161 -48.80 2.35 16.22
N GLU A 162 -48.58 1.29 16.98
CA GLU A 162 -49.70 0.59 17.59
C GLU A 162 -50.26 1.52 18.68
N GLY A 163 -51.50 1.96 18.45
CA GLY A 163 -52.26 2.86 19.32
C GLY A 163 -53.61 2.24 19.65
#